data_AF-A0A1I6YL63-F1
#
_entry.id   AF-A0A1I6YL63-F1
#
_cell.length_a   1.000
_cell.length_b   1.000
_cell.length_c   1.000
_cell.angle_alpha   90.00
_cell.angle_beta   90.00
_cell.angle_gamma   90.00
#
_symmetry.space_group_name_H-M   'P 1'
#
loop_
_entity.id
_entity.type
_entity.pdbx_description
1 polymer ?
#
loop_
_entity_poly.entity_id
_entity_poly.type
_entity_poly.pdbx_seq_one_letter_code
_entity_poly.pdbx_strand_id
1 'polypeptide(L)'
;MINELIEIESFNPFECQYPNRKLITRETLILIKNLRVAGQKVRILPDDDQPLEILYKKGISEMFSDVLILYLFGKAADVAVNVVSSQIDKLLESGKNVKKENIIINIDRSTNNFNYYGEKVLKNTEKKLLEERLQFKKEFEKCFKVISPFKKYPTPIFLNHNPKIVGWCLIYEDEKGLGTEGIVTDKKVKRRIRQGRLKGFSITGIAKITQCSICNSKFTECNHIPGKVYDNKKCVNKIIDADFVEASIVKEPVNPQCLINLEV
;
A
#
# COMPACT_ATOMS: atom_id res chain seq x y z
N MET A 1 11.56 7.29 -32.62
CA MET A 1 11.66 6.77 -31.25
C MET A 1 10.26 6.46 -30.76
N ILE A 2 9.86 5.19 -30.80
CA ILE A 2 8.56 4.77 -30.26
C ILE A 2 8.74 4.67 -28.75
N ASN A 3 8.08 5.58 -28.03
CA ASN A 3 8.14 5.61 -26.58
C ASN A 3 7.24 4.51 -26.04
N GLU A 4 7.85 3.49 -25.48
CA GLU A 4 7.23 2.38 -24.77
C GLU A 4 6.47 2.90 -23.54
N LEU A 5 5.15 2.63 -23.47
CA LEU A 5 4.26 3.13 -22.43
C LEU A 5 3.82 1.98 -21.52
N ILE A 6 3.93 2.21 -20.21
CA ILE A 6 3.41 1.34 -19.16
C ILE A 6 2.31 2.11 -18.44
N GLU A 7 1.09 1.57 -18.42
CA GLU A 7 0.00 2.10 -17.60
C GLU A 7 -0.16 1.27 -16.33
N ILE A 8 -0.37 1.91 -15.19
CA ILE A 8 -0.60 1.24 -13.90
C ILE A 8 -1.91 1.73 -13.31
N GLU A 9 -2.80 0.81 -12.93
CA GLU A 9 -4.02 1.20 -12.24
C GLU A 9 -3.76 1.66 -10.80
N SER A 10 -4.28 2.83 -10.45
CA SER A 10 -4.44 3.23 -9.05
C SER A 10 -5.57 2.43 -8.38
N PHE A 11 -5.53 2.35 -7.05
CA PHE A 11 -6.61 1.73 -6.30
C PHE A 11 -6.86 2.46 -4.98
N ASN A 12 -8.08 2.93 -4.80
CA ASN A 12 -8.54 3.50 -3.55
C ASN A 12 -9.50 2.55 -2.81
N PRO A 13 -9.00 1.74 -1.84
CA PRO A 13 -9.86 0.91 -1.01
C PRO A 13 -10.70 1.73 -0.02
N PHE A 14 -10.41 3.02 0.15
CA PHE A 14 -11.03 3.90 1.15
C PHE A 14 -11.94 4.96 0.52
N GLU A 15 -12.43 4.74 -0.70
CA GLU A 15 -13.25 5.67 -1.49
C GLU A 15 -14.42 6.28 -0.72
N CYS A 16 -15.06 5.51 0.18
CA CYS A 16 -16.21 5.98 0.94
C CYS A 16 -15.89 7.11 1.93
N GLN A 17 -14.65 7.17 2.43
CA GLN A 17 -14.17 8.23 3.32
C GLN A 17 -13.36 9.29 2.58
N TYR A 18 -12.63 8.86 1.54
CA TYR A 18 -11.73 9.70 0.76
C TYR A 18 -12.07 9.57 -0.73
N PRO A 19 -13.19 10.17 -1.18
CA PRO A 19 -13.64 10.03 -2.56
C PRO A 19 -12.72 10.75 -3.54
N ASN A 20 -12.65 10.24 -4.77
CA ASN A 20 -11.93 10.84 -5.90
C ASN A 20 -10.44 11.09 -5.62
N ARG A 21 -9.76 10.07 -5.08
CA ARG A 21 -8.31 10.12 -4.83
C ARG A 21 -7.56 9.05 -5.60
N LYS A 22 -6.49 9.47 -6.27
CA LYS A 22 -5.60 8.60 -7.04
C LYS A 22 -4.49 8.06 -6.15
N LEU A 23 -4.73 6.88 -5.58
CA LEU A 23 -3.84 6.26 -4.59
C LEU A 23 -3.00 5.12 -5.19
N ILE A 24 -1.71 5.12 -4.85
CA ILE A 24 -0.82 3.97 -5.05
C ILE A 24 -0.11 3.63 -3.74
N THR A 25 0.27 2.37 -3.59
CA THR A 25 1.08 1.96 -2.44
C THR A 25 2.53 2.41 -2.59
N ARG A 26 3.27 2.39 -1.48
CA ARG A 26 4.72 2.67 -1.49
C ARG A 26 5.49 1.73 -2.41
N GLU A 27 5.08 0.46 -2.45
CA GLU A 27 5.70 -0.59 -3.26
C GLU A 27 5.52 -0.31 -4.74
N THR A 28 4.30 0.05 -5.14
CA THR A 28 3.98 0.48 -6.51
C THR A 28 4.77 1.72 -6.90
N LEU A 29 4.92 2.71 -6.00
CA LEU A 29 5.75 3.89 -6.28
C LEU A 29 7.22 3.54 -6.51
N ILE A 30 7.78 2.61 -5.74
CA ILE A 30 9.16 2.13 -5.93
C ILE A 30 9.30 1.49 -7.31
N LEU A 31 8.35 0.65 -7.72
CA LEU A 31 8.33 0.06 -9.06
C LEU A 31 8.30 1.14 -10.15
N ILE A 32 7.38 2.11 -10.05
CA ILE A 32 7.26 3.24 -11.00
C ILE A 32 8.60 3.97 -11.16
N LYS A 33 9.27 4.31 -10.06
CA LYS A 33 10.56 5.00 -10.09
C LYS A 33 11.65 4.18 -10.77
N ASN A 34 11.70 2.87 -10.51
CA ASN A 34 12.66 1.99 -11.17
C ASN A 34 12.39 1.87 -12.68
N LEU A 35 11.12 1.76 -13.08
CA LEU A 35 10.74 1.74 -14.50
C LEU A 35 11.17 3.04 -15.21
N ARG A 36 10.93 4.20 -14.59
CA ARG A 36 11.37 5.51 -15.13
C ARG A 36 12.88 5.62 -15.25
N VAL A 37 13.63 5.13 -14.26
CA VAL A 37 15.11 5.09 -14.30
C VAL A 37 15.60 4.16 -15.42
N ALA A 38 14.87 3.09 -15.73
CA ALA A 38 15.15 2.21 -16.86
C ALA A 38 14.73 2.80 -18.23
N GLY A 39 14.29 4.06 -18.28
CA GLY A 39 13.92 4.75 -19.51
C GLY A 39 12.47 4.54 -19.96
N GLN A 40 11.66 3.81 -19.18
CA GLN A 40 10.27 3.51 -19.52
C GLN A 40 9.34 4.68 -19.18
N LYS A 41 8.36 4.97 -20.03
CA LYS A 41 7.30 5.94 -19.70
C LYS A 41 6.21 5.26 -18.89
N VAL A 42 5.88 5.85 -17.74
CA VAL A 42 4.87 5.29 -16.84
C VAL A 42 3.75 6.28 -16.62
N ARG A 43 2.53 5.84 -16.87
CA ARG A 43 1.28 6.59 -16.66
C ARG A 43 0.43 5.88 -15.61
N ILE A 44 -0.24 6.64 -14.75
CA ILE A 44 -1.11 6.08 -13.70
C ILE A 44 -2.56 6.34 -14.08
N LEU A 45 -3.38 5.29 -14.05
CA LEU A 45 -4.80 5.36 -14.37
C LEU A 45 -5.65 5.62 -13.10
N PRO A 46 -6.77 6.36 -13.21
CA PRO A 46 -7.23 7.08 -14.40
C PRO A 46 -6.26 8.21 -14.79
N ASP A 47 -6.09 8.45 -16.08
CA ASP A 47 -5.27 9.56 -16.60
C ASP A 47 -6.08 10.87 -16.56
N ASP A 48 -6.33 11.32 -15.34
CA ASP A 48 -6.99 12.59 -15.03
C ASP A 48 -6.03 13.54 -14.30
N ASP A 49 -6.44 14.79 -14.11
CA ASP A 49 -5.64 15.83 -13.45
C ASP A 49 -5.52 15.64 -11.92
N GLN A 50 -6.05 14.55 -11.35
CA GLN A 50 -5.94 14.30 -9.92
C GLN A 50 -4.47 14.03 -9.53
N PRO A 51 -3.99 14.63 -8.43
CA PRO A 51 -2.65 14.38 -7.94
C PRO A 51 -2.48 12.93 -7.50
N LEU A 52 -1.32 12.36 -7.79
CA LEU A 52 -0.95 11.04 -7.33
C LEU A 52 -0.50 11.09 -5.87
N GLU A 53 -1.12 10.28 -5.02
CA GLU A 53 -0.87 10.24 -3.59
C GLU A 53 -0.44 8.85 -3.14
N ILE A 54 0.24 8.79 -1.98
CA ILE A 54 0.86 7.56 -1.50
C ILE A 54 0.07 7.01 -0.32
N LEU A 55 -0.53 5.84 -0.52
CA LEU A 55 -1.10 5.04 0.55
C LEU A 55 0.03 4.29 1.27
N TYR A 56 0.28 4.64 2.52
CA TYR A 56 1.26 3.93 3.35
C TYR A 56 0.55 3.10 4.42
N LYS A 57 0.75 1.79 4.36
CA LYS A 57 0.32 0.84 5.38
C LYS A 57 1.56 0.39 6.14
N LYS A 58 1.76 0.87 7.37
CA LYS A 58 2.89 0.43 8.20
C LYS A 58 2.59 -0.99 8.74
N GLY A 59 3.59 -1.75 9.13
CA GLY A 59 3.38 -3.05 9.82
C GLY A 59 2.79 -4.20 8.99
N ILE A 60 2.65 -4.03 7.67
CA ILE A 60 2.39 -5.12 6.72
C ILE A 60 3.73 -5.67 6.25
N SER A 61 3.95 -6.96 6.46
CA SER A 61 5.16 -7.66 5.99
C SER A 61 5.06 -8.09 4.51
N GLU A 62 3.84 -8.16 3.98
CA GLU A 62 3.53 -8.56 2.61
C GLU A 62 3.58 -7.39 1.63
N MET A 63 4.52 -7.45 0.71
CA MET A 63 4.61 -6.58 -0.46
C MET A 63 3.53 -6.96 -1.47
N PHE A 64 2.99 -5.95 -2.17
CA PHE A 64 1.90 -6.13 -3.14
C PHE A 64 0.67 -6.86 -2.54
N SER A 65 0.34 -6.50 -1.30
CA SER A 65 -0.87 -7.02 -0.63
C SER A 65 -2.16 -6.66 -1.37
N ASP A 66 -2.14 -5.53 -2.08
CA ASP A 66 -3.20 -5.10 -2.99
C ASP A 66 -2.86 -5.55 -4.42
N VAL A 67 -3.87 -5.86 -5.22
CA VAL A 67 -3.71 -6.28 -6.61
C VAL A 67 -3.12 -5.13 -7.44
N LEU A 68 -1.96 -5.38 -8.07
CA LEU A 68 -1.28 -4.49 -9.00
C LEU A 68 -1.63 -4.90 -10.43
N ILE A 69 -2.16 -3.96 -11.22
CA ILE A 69 -2.50 -4.18 -12.62
C ILE A 69 -1.62 -3.26 -13.48
N LEU A 70 -0.87 -3.86 -14.39
CA LEU A 70 0.01 -3.19 -15.35
C LEU A 70 -0.49 -3.45 -16.78
N TYR A 71 -0.54 -2.42 -17.61
CA TYR A 71 -0.74 -2.54 -19.06
C TYR A 71 0.55 -2.15 -19.79
N LEU A 72 1.08 -3.04 -20.62
CA LEU A 72 2.30 -2.84 -21.40
C LEU A 72 1.94 -2.71 -22.88
N PHE A 73 2.46 -1.69 -23.58
CA PHE A 73 2.11 -1.42 -24.98
C PHE A 73 3.31 -1.47 -25.94
N GLY A 74 3.16 -2.20 -27.05
CA GLY A 74 4.14 -2.31 -28.13
C GLY A 74 5.34 -3.21 -27.80
N LYS A 75 6.51 -2.95 -28.42
CA LYS A 75 7.78 -3.68 -28.14
C LYS A 75 8.22 -3.58 -26.66
N ALA A 76 7.60 -2.68 -25.91
CA ALA A 76 7.68 -2.59 -24.46
C ALA A 76 7.33 -3.89 -23.75
N ALA A 77 6.47 -4.74 -24.33
CA ALA A 77 5.96 -5.91 -23.62
C ALA A 77 7.10 -6.83 -23.12
N ASP A 78 8.02 -7.22 -24.00
CA ASP A 78 9.09 -8.16 -23.65
C ASP A 78 10.16 -7.49 -22.76
N VAL A 79 10.51 -6.24 -23.03
CA VAL A 79 11.51 -5.49 -22.23
C VAL A 79 10.94 -5.13 -20.86
N ALA A 80 9.70 -4.65 -20.80
CA ALA A 80 9.04 -4.26 -19.57
C ALA A 80 8.69 -5.46 -18.71
N VAL A 81 8.32 -6.63 -19.27
CA VAL A 81 8.19 -7.85 -18.47
C VAL A 81 9.53 -8.15 -17.81
N ASN A 82 10.64 -8.22 -18.55
CA ASN A 82 11.95 -8.49 -17.96
C ASN A 82 12.36 -7.46 -16.89
N VAL A 83 12.10 -6.17 -17.11
CA VAL A 83 12.38 -5.13 -16.10
C VAL A 83 11.46 -5.29 -14.88
N VAL A 84 10.16 -5.51 -15.09
CA VAL A 84 9.18 -5.73 -14.01
C VAL A 84 9.58 -6.97 -13.20
N SER A 85 9.88 -8.10 -13.84
CA SER A 85 10.37 -9.33 -13.22
C SER A 85 11.63 -9.07 -12.41
N SER A 86 12.68 -8.48 -13.02
CA SER A 86 13.94 -8.19 -12.33
C SER A 86 13.77 -7.28 -11.11
N GLN A 87 12.87 -6.29 -11.19
CA GLN A 87 12.60 -5.40 -10.07
C GLN A 87 11.79 -6.10 -8.97
N ILE A 88 10.81 -6.94 -9.34
CA ILE A 88 10.08 -7.77 -8.38
C ILE A 88 11.02 -8.78 -7.71
N ASP A 89 11.92 -9.39 -8.46
CA ASP A 89 12.94 -10.31 -7.95
C ASP A 89 13.89 -9.63 -6.97
N LYS A 90 14.37 -8.42 -7.27
CA LYS A 90 15.16 -7.63 -6.31
C LYS A 90 14.39 -7.30 -5.02
N LEU A 91 13.07 -7.08 -5.13
CA LEU A 91 12.22 -6.91 -3.96
C LEU A 91 12.06 -8.21 -3.18
N LEU A 92 11.96 -9.36 -3.85
CA LEU A 92 11.90 -10.71 -3.27
C LEU A 92 13.21 -11.10 -2.55
N GLU A 93 14.36 -10.88 -3.20
CA GLU A 93 15.69 -11.21 -2.69
C GLU A 93 16.03 -10.47 -1.38
N SER A 94 15.35 -9.36 -1.09
CA SER A 94 15.50 -8.62 0.17
C SER A 94 14.87 -9.33 1.40
N GLY A 95 14.42 -10.57 1.25
CA GLY A 95 13.83 -11.39 2.32
C GLY A 95 12.38 -11.02 2.66
N LYS A 96 11.71 -10.27 1.78
CA LYS A 96 10.33 -9.82 1.98
C LYS A 96 9.34 -10.84 1.43
N ASN A 97 8.21 -10.99 2.13
CA ASN A 97 7.10 -11.78 1.62
C ASN A 97 6.37 -10.98 0.54
N VAL A 98 6.19 -11.53 -0.66
CA VAL A 98 5.51 -10.86 -1.78
C VAL A 98 4.34 -11.73 -2.20
N LYS A 99 3.16 -11.13 -2.36
CA LYS A 99 1.99 -11.80 -2.95
C LYS A 99 2.09 -11.77 -4.46
N LYS A 100 2.81 -12.76 -4.97
CA LYS A 100 3.17 -12.97 -6.38
C LYS A 100 1.95 -13.01 -7.30
N GLU A 101 0.89 -13.65 -6.81
CA GLU A 101 -0.40 -13.80 -7.46
C GLU A 101 -1.15 -12.48 -7.66
N ASN A 102 -0.83 -11.44 -6.89
CA ASN A 102 -1.49 -10.14 -6.97
C ASN A 102 -0.96 -9.24 -8.10
N ILE A 103 0.04 -9.69 -8.87
CA ILE A 103 0.64 -8.90 -9.94
C ILE A 103 0.12 -9.40 -11.27
N ILE A 104 -0.70 -8.58 -11.92
CA ILE A 104 -1.34 -8.86 -13.19
C ILE A 104 -0.74 -7.94 -14.26
N ILE A 105 -0.19 -8.54 -15.30
CA ILE A 105 0.39 -7.85 -16.45
C ILE A 105 -0.48 -8.16 -17.67
N ASN A 106 -1.00 -7.11 -18.30
CA ASN A 106 -1.73 -7.21 -19.55
C ASN A 106 -0.88 -6.58 -20.67
N ILE A 107 -0.71 -7.32 -21.76
CA ILE A 107 0.05 -6.85 -22.93
C ILE A 107 -0.96 -6.40 -24.00
N ASP A 108 -0.80 -5.18 -24.50
CA ASP A 108 -1.57 -4.56 -25.59
C ASP A 108 -3.09 -4.61 -25.39
N ARG A 109 -3.58 -4.56 -24.14
CA ARG A 109 -5.01 -4.75 -23.80
C ARG A 109 -5.57 -6.05 -24.38
N SER A 110 -4.73 -7.07 -24.51
CA SER A 110 -5.13 -8.37 -25.00
C SER A 110 -6.07 -9.06 -24.01
N THR A 111 -6.77 -10.09 -24.50
CA THR A 111 -7.68 -10.90 -23.68
C THR A 111 -6.97 -11.80 -22.67
N ASN A 112 -5.63 -11.86 -22.73
CA ASN A 112 -4.82 -12.69 -21.87
C ASN A 112 -4.04 -11.81 -20.89
N ASN A 113 -4.04 -12.22 -19.64
CA ASN A 113 -3.21 -11.64 -18.61
C ASN A 113 -2.07 -12.60 -18.25
N PHE A 114 -0.98 -12.03 -17.78
CA PHE A 114 0.25 -12.72 -17.44
C PHE A 114 0.66 -12.33 -16.02
N ASN A 115 1.31 -13.25 -15.31
CA ASN A 115 1.98 -12.92 -14.07
C ASN A 115 3.35 -12.29 -14.38
N TYR A 116 4.09 -11.89 -13.36
CA TYR A 116 5.42 -11.32 -13.55
C TYR A 116 6.49 -12.34 -13.98
N TYR A 117 6.17 -13.63 -14.11
CA TYR A 117 7.03 -14.61 -14.78
C TYR A 117 6.74 -14.72 -16.29
N GLY A 118 5.77 -13.95 -16.81
CA GLY A 118 5.31 -14.06 -18.18
C GLY A 118 4.40 -15.27 -18.42
N GLU A 119 3.97 -15.96 -17.36
CA GLU A 119 3.06 -17.09 -17.46
C GLU A 119 1.61 -16.60 -17.51
N LYS A 120 0.79 -17.26 -18.33
CA LYS A 120 -0.61 -16.91 -18.48
C LYS A 120 -1.39 -17.10 -17.17
N VAL A 121 -2.07 -16.07 -16.71
CA VAL A 121 -3.00 -16.13 -15.58
C VAL A 121 -4.32 -16.74 -16.05
N LEU A 122 -4.80 -17.76 -15.33
CA LEU A 122 -6.10 -18.36 -15.60
C LEU A 122 -7.22 -17.32 -15.37
N LYS A 123 -8.20 -17.27 -16.28
CA LYS A 123 -9.33 -16.32 -16.19
C LYS A 123 -10.08 -16.38 -14.85
N ASN A 124 -10.23 -17.58 -14.28
CA ASN A 124 -10.87 -17.74 -12.97
C ASN A 124 -10.04 -17.11 -11.83
N THR A 125 -8.71 -17.19 -11.91
CA THR A 125 -7.80 -16.57 -10.93
C THR A 125 -7.87 -15.05 -11.03
N GLU A 126 -7.80 -14.50 -12.24
CA GLU A 126 -7.96 -13.06 -12.48
C GLU A 126 -9.28 -12.54 -11.92
N LYS A 127 -10.39 -13.18 -12.30
CA LYS A 127 -11.72 -12.81 -11.82
C LYS A 127 -11.78 -12.81 -10.30
N LYS A 128 -11.24 -13.85 -9.66
CA LYS A 128 -11.17 -13.96 -8.20
C LYS A 128 -10.40 -12.80 -7.58
N LEU A 129 -9.22 -12.45 -8.10
CA LEU A 129 -8.40 -11.35 -7.57
C LEU A 129 -9.11 -9.99 -7.69
N LEU A 130 -9.77 -9.73 -8.82
CA LEU A 130 -10.56 -8.51 -9.03
C LEU A 130 -11.77 -8.46 -8.09
N GLU A 131 -12.46 -9.59 -7.90
CA GLU A 131 -13.56 -9.72 -6.94
C GLU A 131 -13.09 -9.49 -5.50
N GLU A 132 -11.95 -10.05 -5.10
CA GLU A 132 -11.33 -9.84 -3.78
C GLU A 132 -10.96 -8.37 -3.57
N ARG A 133 -10.39 -7.70 -4.58
CA ARG A 133 -10.08 -6.25 -4.55
C ARG A 133 -11.34 -5.42 -4.33
N LEU A 134 -12.43 -5.70 -5.05
CA LEU A 134 -13.71 -5.00 -4.89
C LEU A 134 -14.38 -5.32 -3.55
N GLN A 135 -14.32 -6.56 -3.11
CA GLN A 135 -14.88 -6.99 -1.83
C GLN A 135 -14.16 -6.31 -0.66
N PHE A 136 -12.83 -6.23 -0.71
CA PHE A 136 -12.01 -5.54 0.30
C PHE A 136 -12.44 -4.08 0.48
N LYS A 137 -12.66 -3.35 -0.62
CA LYS A 137 -13.20 -1.98 -0.61
C LYS A 137 -14.59 -1.92 0.05
N LYS A 138 -15.50 -2.82 -0.34
CA LYS A 138 -16.87 -2.88 0.21
C LYS A 138 -16.89 -3.22 1.70
N GLU A 139 -15.98 -4.07 2.16
CA GLU A 139 -15.90 -4.45 3.57
C GLU A 139 -15.37 -3.31 4.44
N PHE A 140 -14.38 -2.54 3.95
CA PHE A 140 -13.96 -1.31 4.62
C PHE A 140 -15.10 -0.30 4.71
N GLU A 141 -15.83 -0.08 3.62
CA GLU A 141 -17.01 0.78 3.62
C GLU A 141 -18.03 0.36 4.68
N LYS A 142 -18.32 -0.94 4.79
CA LYS A 142 -19.20 -1.46 5.85
C LYS A 142 -18.65 -1.16 7.24
N CYS A 143 -17.34 -1.34 7.45
CA CYS A 143 -16.71 -1.09 8.75
C CYS A 143 -16.77 0.39 9.15
N PHE A 144 -16.52 1.33 8.24
CA PHE A 144 -16.56 2.76 8.54
C PHE A 144 -17.97 3.28 8.83
N LYS A 145 -19.02 2.55 8.41
CA LYS A 145 -20.41 2.85 8.78
C LYS A 145 -20.76 2.37 10.20
N VAL A 146 -19.94 1.53 10.82
CA VAL A 146 -20.19 1.05 12.19
C VAL A 146 -19.84 2.14 13.18
N ILE A 147 -20.81 2.51 14.03
CA ILE A 147 -20.62 3.48 15.11
C ILE A 147 -20.06 2.77 16.34
N SER A 148 -19.06 3.37 16.98
CA SER A 148 -18.50 2.85 18.23
C SER A 148 -19.56 2.78 19.32
N PRO A 149 -19.69 1.66 20.06
CA PRO A 149 -20.49 1.61 21.26
C PRO A 149 -19.82 2.35 22.44
N PHE A 150 -18.56 2.79 22.28
CA PHE A 150 -17.80 3.49 23.32
C PHE A 150 -17.59 4.95 22.92
N LYS A 151 -18.33 5.86 23.56
CA LYS A 151 -18.25 7.31 23.27
C LYS A 151 -16.83 7.88 23.39
N LYS A 152 -16.02 7.37 24.33
CA LYS A 152 -14.61 7.77 24.52
C LYS A 152 -13.71 7.32 23.36
N TYR A 153 -14.06 6.24 22.67
CA TYR A 153 -13.23 5.57 21.67
C TYR A 153 -13.96 5.52 20.32
N PRO A 154 -13.99 6.62 19.54
CA PRO A 154 -14.80 6.69 18.33
C PRO A 154 -14.22 5.91 17.14
N THR A 155 -12.91 5.65 17.12
CA THR A 155 -12.22 5.14 15.94
C THR A 155 -12.10 3.61 15.98
N PRO A 156 -12.49 2.88 14.92
CA PRO A 156 -12.33 1.43 14.90
C PRO A 156 -10.86 1.01 14.90
N ILE A 157 -10.57 -0.08 15.60
CA ILE A 157 -9.30 -0.80 15.52
C ILE A 157 -9.50 -2.02 14.64
N PHE A 158 -8.69 -2.14 13.59
CA PHE A 158 -8.67 -3.24 12.65
C PHE A 158 -7.60 -4.29 13.00
N LEU A 159 -7.57 -5.40 12.26
CA LEU A 159 -6.58 -6.46 12.43
C LEU A 159 -5.75 -6.64 11.16
N ASN A 160 -4.44 -6.39 11.25
CA ASN A 160 -3.51 -6.50 10.13
C ASN A 160 -3.98 -5.74 8.88
N HIS A 161 -4.57 -4.56 9.01
CA HIS A 161 -5.08 -3.75 7.91
C HIS A 161 -6.16 -4.43 7.06
N ASN A 162 -6.87 -5.41 7.63
CA ASN A 162 -8.04 -6.03 7.02
C ASN A 162 -9.32 -5.43 7.61
N PRO A 163 -10.43 -5.40 6.85
CA PRO A 163 -11.71 -4.83 7.27
C PRO A 163 -12.44 -5.72 8.29
N LYS A 164 -11.81 -5.93 9.43
CA LYS A 164 -12.32 -6.63 10.60
C LYS A 164 -12.09 -5.76 11.82
N ILE A 165 -13.15 -5.14 12.32
CA ILE A 165 -13.13 -4.39 13.58
C ILE A 165 -12.90 -5.36 14.74
N VAL A 166 -11.90 -5.09 15.57
CA VAL A 166 -11.51 -5.90 16.73
C VAL A 166 -11.51 -5.11 18.03
N GLY A 167 -11.77 -3.81 17.95
CA GLY A 167 -11.76 -2.89 19.07
C GLY A 167 -12.05 -1.47 18.63
N TRP A 168 -11.88 -0.54 19.56
CA TRP A 168 -12.13 0.89 19.37
C TRP A 168 -11.08 1.70 20.11
N CYS A 169 -10.66 2.82 19.55
CA CYS A 169 -9.66 3.72 20.14
C CYS A 169 -10.03 5.19 19.98
N LEU A 170 -9.39 6.00 20.82
CA LEU A 170 -9.13 7.40 20.61
C LEU A 170 -7.71 7.53 20.03
N ILE A 171 -7.58 8.35 19.00
CA ILE A 171 -6.29 8.75 18.45
C ILE A 171 -6.06 10.19 18.88
N TYR A 172 -4.87 10.47 19.35
CA TYR A 172 -4.45 11.79 19.80
C TYR A 172 -3.03 12.08 19.34
N GLU A 173 -2.65 13.35 19.41
CA GLU A 173 -1.29 13.81 19.14
C GLU A 173 -0.76 14.53 20.38
N ASP A 174 0.48 14.24 20.74
CA ASP A 174 1.22 14.90 21.81
C ASP A 174 2.66 15.21 21.35
N GLU A 175 3.50 15.69 22.28
CA GLU A 175 4.91 16.02 22.00
C GLU A 175 5.75 14.83 21.52
N LYS A 176 5.31 13.59 21.76
CA LYS A 176 5.96 12.35 21.31
C LYS A 176 5.40 11.88 19.96
N GLY A 177 4.34 12.50 19.47
CA GLY A 177 3.70 12.25 18.19
C GLY A 177 2.31 11.64 18.32
N LEU A 178 1.93 10.79 17.37
CA LEU A 178 0.62 10.15 17.35
C LEU A 178 0.54 9.00 18.37
N GLY A 179 -0.38 9.13 19.32
CA GLY A 179 -0.71 8.14 20.33
C GLY A 179 -2.12 7.56 20.15
N THR A 180 -2.36 6.41 20.77
CA THR A 180 -3.66 5.76 20.77
C THR A 180 -3.99 5.17 22.13
N GLU A 181 -5.22 5.40 22.61
CA GLU A 181 -5.78 4.77 23.80
C GLU A 181 -7.06 4.05 23.39
N GLY A 182 -7.31 2.82 23.86
CA GLY A 182 -8.51 2.13 23.43
C GLY A 182 -8.78 0.79 24.08
N ILE A 183 -9.83 0.14 23.59
CA ILE A 183 -10.31 -1.15 24.05
C ILE A 183 -10.37 -2.15 22.89
N VAL A 184 -9.71 -3.28 23.06
CA VAL A 184 -9.92 -4.45 22.20
C VAL A 184 -11.21 -5.14 22.66
N THR A 185 -12.11 -5.52 21.76
CA THR A 185 -13.37 -6.21 22.10
C THR A 185 -13.34 -7.68 21.67
N ASP A 186 -12.59 -8.03 20.61
CA ASP A 186 -12.48 -9.41 20.13
C ASP A 186 -11.65 -10.27 21.10
N LYS A 187 -12.30 -11.29 21.69
CA LYS A 187 -11.69 -12.21 22.67
C LYS A 187 -10.50 -12.99 22.09
N LYS A 188 -10.55 -13.41 20.83
CA LYS A 188 -9.46 -14.15 20.17
C LYS A 188 -8.26 -13.23 19.97
N VAL A 189 -8.49 -11.97 19.62
CA VAL A 189 -7.44 -10.96 19.46
C VAL A 189 -6.80 -10.64 20.80
N LYS A 190 -7.58 -10.38 21.86
CA LYS A 190 -7.04 -10.21 23.23
C LYS A 190 -6.12 -11.35 23.63
N ARG A 191 -6.56 -12.60 23.41
CA ARG A 191 -5.76 -13.80 23.70
C ARG A 191 -4.44 -13.80 22.92
N ARG A 192 -4.46 -13.43 21.64
CA ARG A 192 -3.25 -13.35 20.80
C ARG A 192 -2.29 -12.26 21.27
N ILE A 193 -2.78 -11.12 21.73
CA ILE A 193 -1.94 -10.05 22.32
C ILE A 193 -1.27 -10.56 23.60
N ARG A 194 -2.03 -11.15 24.52
CA ARG A 194 -1.48 -11.74 25.77
C ARG A 194 -0.43 -12.83 25.51
N GLN A 195 -0.56 -13.57 24.42
CA GLN A 195 0.41 -14.58 23.98
C GLN A 195 1.62 -14.00 23.22
N GLY A 196 1.73 -12.68 23.06
CA GLY A 196 2.79 -12.02 22.29
C GLY A 196 2.73 -12.27 20.77
N ARG A 197 1.61 -12.81 20.26
CA ARG A 197 1.39 -13.10 18.83
C ARG A 197 0.92 -11.88 18.04
N LEU A 198 0.46 -10.85 18.73
CA LEU A 198 0.16 -9.51 18.21
C LEU A 198 0.83 -8.53 19.17
N LYS A 199 1.76 -7.72 18.67
CA LYS A 199 2.70 -7.00 19.53
C LYS A 199 2.49 -5.49 19.51
N GLY A 200 1.94 -4.98 18.42
CA GLY A 200 1.95 -3.54 18.20
C GLY A 200 0.76 -3.01 17.44
N PHE A 201 0.75 -1.70 17.37
CA PHE A 201 -0.21 -0.90 16.65
C PHE A 201 0.41 -0.35 15.37
N SER A 202 -0.41 -0.18 14.36
CA SER A 202 -0.03 0.37 13.08
C SER A 202 -1.09 1.32 12.58
N ILE A 203 -0.67 2.30 11.79
CA ILE A 203 -1.56 3.25 11.14
C ILE A 203 -1.40 3.15 9.62
N THR A 204 -2.51 3.29 8.93
CA THR A 204 -2.54 3.62 7.51
C THR A 204 -2.84 5.10 7.36
N GLY A 205 -2.14 5.74 6.44
CA GLY A 205 -2.47 7.09 6.02
C GLY A 205 -2.24 7.31 4.53
N ILE A 206 -2.73 8.45 4.06
CA ILE A 206 -2.55 8.91 2.68
C ILE A 206 -1.67 10.14 2.71
N ALA A 207 -0.47 10.04 2.15
CA ALA A 207 0.44 11.16 2.05
C ALA A 207 0.07 12.03 0.83
N LYS A 208 -0.47 13.23 1.13
CA LYS A 208 -0.89 14.25 0.14
C LYS A 208 0.29 15.00 -0.43
N ILE A 209 1.09 15.57 0.47
CA ILE A 209 2.22 16.42 0.11
C ILE A 209 3.50 15.70 0.54
N THR A 210 4.34 15.39 -0.44
CA THR A 210 5.57 14.64 -0.23
C THR A 210 6.73 15.22 -1.02
N GLN A 211 7.91 15.21 -0.43
CA GLN A 211 9.15 15.73 -1.05
C GLN A 211 10.29 14.72 -0.99
N CYS A 212 11.11 14.73 -2.03
CA CYS A 212 12.36 13.98 -2.06
C CYS A 212 13.44 14.66 -1.22
N SER A 213 14.10 13.91 -0.32
CA SER A 213 15.22 14.45 0.45
C SER A 213 16.46 14.82 -0.38
N ILE A 214 16.55 14.34 -1.62
CA ILE A 214 17.71 14.57 -2.50
C ILE A 214 17.52 15.83 -3.35
N CYS A 215 16.36 15.98 -4.01
CA CYS A 215 16.11 17.08 -4.95
C CYS A 215 14.99 18.04 -4.54
N ASN A 216 14.32 17.81 -3.41
CA ASN A 216 13.18 18.59 -2.89
C ASN A 216 11.94 18.69 -3.80
N SER A 217 11.96 18.10 -5.01
CA SER A 217 10.79 17.96 -5.87
C SER A 217 9.77 17.00 -5.26
N LYS A 218 8.54 17.04 -5.80
CA LYS A 218 7.46 16.10 -5.43
C LYS A 218 7.96 14.65 -5.51
N PHE A 219 7.74 13.90 -4.43
CA PHE A 219 8.33 12.56 -4.33
C PHE A 219 7.78 11.58 -5.37
N THR A 220 6.53 11.77 -5.80
CA THR A 220 5.85 10.95 -6.81
C THR A 220 6.30 11.23 -8.25
N GLU A 221 6.95 12.36 -8.49
CA GLU A 221 7.35 12.81 -9.82
C GLU A 221 8.85 12.60 -10.11
N CYS A 222 9.72 12.65 -9.09
CA CYS A 222 11.17 12.47 -9.28
C CYS A 222 11.59 10.99 -9.45
N ASN A 223 12.81 10.77 -9.96
CA ASN A 223 13.35 9.42 -10.20
C ASN A 223 14.26 8.88 -9.09
N HIS A 224 14.51 9.64 -8.02
CA HIS A 224 15.29 9.15 -6.88
C HIS A 224 14.55 8.02 -6.16
N ILE A 225 15.24 6.88 -5.98
CA ILE A 225 14.67 5.65 -5.41
C ILE A 225 14.87 5.65 -3.89
N PRO A 226 13.80 5.54 -3.07
CA PRO A 226 13.95 5.54 -1.62
C PRO A 226 14.85 4.40 -1.14
N GLY A 227 15.73 4.73 -0.20
CA GLY A 227 16.72 3.80 0.36
C GLY A 227 18.06 3.76 -0.37
N LYS A 228 18.15 4.21 -1.64
CA LYS A 228 19.44 4.37 -2.34
C LYS A 228 20.20 5.59 -1.83
N VAL A 229 21.52 5.54 -1.93
CA VAL A 229 22.43 6.64 -1.58
C VAL A 229 22.74 7.44 -2.83
N TYR A 230 22.60 8.76 -2.74
CA TYR A 230 22.97 9.75 -3.75
C TYR A 230 23.82 10.80 -3.04
N ASP A 231 25.04 11.05 -3.51
CA ASP A 231 25.97 12.02 -2.90
C ASP A 231 26.09 11.85 -1.38
N ASN A 232 26.33 10.61 -0.93
CA ASN A 232 26.43 10.22 0.48
C ASN A 232 25.17 10.46 1.33
N LYS A 233 24.02 10.76 0.70
CA LYS A 233 22.73 10.93 1.37
C LYS A 233 21.75 9.84 0.97
N LYS A 234 21.13 9.19 1.96
CA LYS A 234 20.07 8.22 1.70
C LYS A 234 18.79 8.94 1.24
N CYS A 235 18.23 8.53 0.12
CA CYS A 235 16.96 9.06 -0.37
C CYS A 235 15.82 8.60 0.55
N VAL A 236 15.08 9.57 1.08
CA VAL A 236 13.89 9.35 1.90
C VAL A 236 12.73 10.19 1.38
N ASN A 237 11.52 9.68 1.60
CA ASN A 237 10.29 10.42 1.38
C ASN A 237 10.00 11.29 2.61
N LYS A 238 10.00 12.61 2.45
CA LYS A 238 9.54 13.54 3.48
C LYS A 238 8.03 13.73 3.30
N ILE A 239 7.24 13.23 4.25
CA ILE A 239 5.80 13.47 4.29
C ILE A 239 5.56 14.80 5.00
N ILE A 240 4.91 15.73 4.31
CA ILE A 240 4.62 17.09 4.82
C ILE A 240 3.17 17.18 5.28
N ASP A 241 2.26 16.57 4.54
CA ASP A 241 0.83 16.53 4.85
C ASP A 241 0.29 15.13 4.53
N ALA A 242 -0.49 14.58 5.46
CA ALA A 242 -1.10 13.27 5.33
C ALA A 242 -2.42 13.19 6.09
N ASP A 243 -3.35 12.41 5.54
CA ASP A 243 -4.58 12.07 6.24
C ASP A 243 -4.42 10.72 6.95
N PHE A 244 -4.87 10.65 8.21
CA PHE A 244 -5.07 9.37 8.90
C PHE A 244 -6.23 8.63 8.24
N VAL A 245 -6.11 7.31 8.02
CA VAL A 245 -7.17 6.48 7.42
C VAL A 245 -7.68 5.45 8.41
N GLU A 246 -6.80 4.56 8.88
CA GLU A 246 -7.19 3.51 9.81
C GLU A 246 -6.05 3.11 10.75
N ALA A 247 -6.47 2.39 11.79
CA ALA A 247 -5.67 1.97 12.92
C ALA A 247 -5.80 0.46 13.06
N SER A 248 -4.67 -0.25 13.15
CA SER A 248 -4.63 -1.71 13.10
C SER A 248 -3.73 -2.31 14.17
N ILE A 249 -4.16 -3.42 14.76
CA ILE A 249 -3.28 -4.28 15.55
C ILE A 249 -2.51 -5.20 14.61
N VAL A 250 -1.19 -5.23 14.76
CA VAL A 250 -0.26 -5.98 13.93
C VAL A 250 0.69 -6.86 14.75
N LYS A 251 1.26 -7.87 14.09
CA LYS A 251 2.31 -8.71 14.69
C LYS A 251 3.64 -7.97 14.81
N GLU A 252 4.02 -7.21 13.79
CA GLU A 252 5.34 -6.58 13.64
C GLU A 252 5.14 -5.10 13.27
N PRO A 253 5.01 -4.20 14.26
CA PRO A 253 4.90 -2.77 13.98
C PRO A 253 6.22 -2.25 13.37
N VAL A 254 6.13 -1.37 12.38
CA VAL A 254 7.33 -0.76 11.76
C VAL A 254 8.08 0.12 12.74
N ASN A 255 7.36 0.81 13.66
CA ASN A 255 7.98 1.51 14.77
C ASN A 255 8.00 0.58 15.99
N PRO A 256 9.17 0.20 16.52
CA PRO A 256 9.27 -0.69 17.68
C PRO A 256 8.70 -0.09 18.97
N GLN A 257 8.43 1.21 19.01
CA GLN A 257 7.80 1.89 20.15
C GLN A 257 6.27 1.83 20.12
N CYS A 258 5.66 1.47 18.99
CA CYS A 258 4.20 1.31 18.86
C CYS A 258 3.74 -0.05 19.43
N LEU A 259 4.11 -0.34 20.67
CA LEU A 259 3.75 -1.59 21.37
C LEU A 259 2.39 -1.45 22.05
N ILE A 260 1.66 -2.56 22.11
CA ILE A 260 0.40 -2.61 22.86
C ILE A 260 0.74 -2.90 24.32
N ASN A 261 0.49 -1.94 25.19
CA ASN A 261 0.46 -2.18 26.62
C ASN A 261 -0.98 -2.47 27.04
N LEU A 262 -1.26 -3.70 27.48
CA LEU A 262 -2.55 -4.04 28.05
C LEU A 262 -2.49 -3.73 29.54
N GLU A 263 -3.23 -2.73 30.00
CA GLU A 263 -3.56 -2.63 31.42
C GLU A 263 -4.37 -3.87 31.81
N VAL A 264 -3.87 -4.59 32.82
CA VAL A 264 -4.46 -5.83 33.36
C VAL A 264 -5.41 -5.48 34.47
#